data_AF-A0A351Q7L9-F1
#
_entry.id   AF-A0A351Q7L9-F1
#
_cell.length_a   1.000
_cell.length_b   1.000
_cell.length_c   1.000
_cell.angle_alpha   90.00
_cell.angle_beta   90.00
_cell.angle_gamma   90.00
#
_symmetry.space_group_name_H-M   'P 1'
#
loop_
_entity.id
_entity.type
_entity.pdbx_description
1 polymer ?
#
loop_
_entity_poly.entity_id
_entity_poly.type
_entity_poly.pdbx_seq_one_letter_code
_entity_poly.pdbx_strand_id
1 'polypeptide(L)'
;MMSIYRKFKKFFCFSFLLFVFSSFAQNDDFLQGENLFKENRVEEAVPFLKSAISTGKFPKAYNYLALCYEKMGLLKESLEVCTEGMKVSGTDKKVLAFNAGNVCFAMEDFYSAEKWYSLAI
;
A
#
# COMPACT_ATOMS: atom_id res chain seq x y z
N MET A 1 -46.95 -6.30 17.98
CA MET A 1 -46.21 -7.00 16.91
C MET A 1 -45.67 -6.08 15.80
N MET A 2 -46.40 -5.06 15.33
CA MET A 2 -45.95 -4.16 14.23
C MET A 2 -44.74 -3.23 14.54
N SER A 3 -44.48 -2.91 15.82
CA SER A 3 -43.40 -1.98 16.21
C SER A 3 -41.99 -2.61 16.09
N ILE A 4 -41.86 -3.90 16.41
CA ILE A 4 -40.59 -4.65 16.36
C ILE A 4 -40.15 -4.87 14.91
N TYR A 5 -41.09 -5.18 14.01
CA TYR A 5 -40.83 -5.38 12.59
C TYR A 5 -40.29 -4.11 11.88
N ARG A 6 -40.74 -2.92 12.31
CA ARG A 6 -40.24 -1.63 11.77
C ARG A 6 -38.80 -1.30 12.19
N LYS A 7 -38.37 -1.72 13.39
CA LYS A 7 -36.98 -1.54 13.85
C LYS A 7 -36.02 -2.48 13.14
N PHE A 8 -36.42 -3.74 12.91
CA PHE A 8 -35.64 -4.70 12.14
C PHE A 8 -35.47 -4.31 10.66
N LYS A 9 -36.51 -3.77 10.02
CA LYS A 9 -36.43 -3.31 8.63
C LYS A 9 -35.48 -2.11 8.45
N LYS A 10 -35.44 -1.19 9.42
CA LYS A 10 -34.49 -0.06 9.43
C LYS A 10 -33.04 -0.52 9.64
N PHE A 11 -32.81 -1.50 10.52
CA PHE A 11 -31.48 -2.06 10.76
C PHE A 11 -30.93 -2.80 9.53
N PHE A 12 -31.80 -3.56 8.84
CA PHE A 12 -31.43 -4.30 7.63
C PHE A 12 -31.11 -3.38 6.43
N CYS A 13 -31.83 -2.25 6.28
CA CYS A 13 -31.47 -1.23 5.29
C CYS A 13 -30.17 -0.48 5.65
N PHE A 14 -29.87 -0.30 6.94
CA PHE A 14 -28.66 0.41 7.38
C PHE A 14 -27.39 -0.44 7.24
N SER A 15 -27.45 -1.76 7.49
CA SER A 15 -26.31 -2.65 7.25
C SER A 15 -26.05 -2.90 5.77
N PHE A 16 -27.09 -2.87 4.93
CA PHE A 16 -26.96 -2.99 3.47
C PHE A 16 -26.34 -1.72 2.85
N LEU A 17 -26.62 -0.53 3.41
CA LEU A 17 -26.00 0.74 2.97
C LEU A 17 -24.50 0.82 3.29
N LEU A 18 -24.03 0.25 4.40
CA LEU A 18 -22.60 0.20 4.75
C LEU A 18 -21.81 -0.82 3.92
N PHE A 19 -22.46 -1.87 3.40
CA PHE A 19 -21.80 -2.90 2.60
C PHE A 19 -21.65 -2.51 1.11
N VAL A 20 -22.51 -1.62 0.60
CA VAL A 20 -22.44 -1.17 -0.80
C VAL A 20 -21.42 -0.04 -0.98
N PHE A 21 -21.19 0.80 0.03
CA PHE A 21 -20.18 1.88 -0.05
C PHE A 21 -18.73 1.35 -0.11
N SER A 22 -18.42 0.25 0.57
CA SER A 22 -17.07 -0.33 0.54
C SER A 22 -16.67 -0.89 -0.83
N SER A 23 -17.65 -1.24 -1.67
CA SER A 23 -17.39 -1.89 -2.96
C SER A 23 -17.04 -0.90 -4.09
N PHE A 24 -17.49 0.36 -3.98
CA PHE A 24 -17.14 1.40 -4.97
C PHE A 24 -15.79 2.07 -4.66
N ALA A 25 -15.35 2.06 -3.40
CA ALA A 25 -14.07 2.66 -2.98
C ALA A 25 -12.83 1.89 -3.47
N GLN A 26 -12.90 0.55 -3.57
CA GLN A 26 -11.71 -0.28 -3.83
C GLN A 26 -11.01 -0.02 -5.17
N ASN A 27 -11.69 0.50 -6.20
CA ASN A 27 -11.05 0.75 -7.50
C ASN A 27 -10.17 2.01 -7.49
N ASP A 28 -10.30 2.89 -6.50
CA ASP A 28 -9.59 4.18 -6.46
C ASP A 28 -8.49 4.24 -5.37
N ASP A 29 -8.33 3.19 -4.57
CA ASP A 29 -7.36 3.16 -3.47
C ASP A 29 -5.91 3.40 -3.96
N PHE A 30 -5.53 2.85 -5.13
CA PHE A 30 -4.19 3.12 -5.66
C PHE A 30 -3.99 4.61 -6.00
N LEU A 31 -4.95 5.22 -6.70
CA LEU A 31 -4.84 6.62 -7.11
C LEU A 31 -4.90 7.55 -5.90
N GLN A 32 -5.76 7.26 -4.92
CA GLN A 32 -5.81 8.01 -3.67
C GLN A 32 -4.50 7.91 -2.90
N GLY A 33 -3.93 6.70 -2.77
CA GLY A 33 -2.62 6.50 -2.16
C GLY A 33 -1.50 7.23 -2.90
N GLU A 34 -1.50 7.20 -4.23
CA GLU A 34 -0.52 7.91 -5.07
C GLU A 34 -0.64 9.44 -4.90
N ASN A 35 -1.87 9.97 -4.85
CA ASN A 35 -2.11 11.41 -4.66
C ASN A 35 -1.67 11.88 -3.28
N LEU A 36 -2.01 11.14 -2.22
CA LEU A 36 -1.56 11.44 -0.86
C LEU A 36 -0.03 11.42 -0.75
N PHE A 37 0.64 10.46 -1.40
CA PHE A 37 2.10 10.43 -1.48
C PHE A 37 2.66 11.68 -2.18
N LYS A 38 2.07 12.10 -3.31
CA LYS A 38 2.47 13.31 -4.05
C LYS A 38 2.28 14.59 -3.23
N GLU A 39 1.29 14.61 -2.35
CA GLU A 39 1.04 15.68 -1.37
C GLU A 39 1.96 15.61 -0.13
N ASN A 40 2.89 14.65 -0.08
CA ASN A 40 3.75 14.34 1.06
C ASN A 40 3.00 13.97 2.35
N ARG A 41 1.75 13.49 2.23
CA ARG A 41 0.92 12.97 3.31
C ARG A 41 1.09 11.45 3.42
N VAL A 42 2.32 11.03 3.71
CA VAL A 42 2.74 9.63 3.57
C VAL A 42 2.05 8.68 4.55
N GLU A 43 1.75 9.12 5.77
CA GLU A 43 1.02 8.34 6.77
C GLU A 43 -0.40 8.01 6.31
N GLU A 44 -1.06 8.97 5.67
CA GLU A 44 -2.42 8.80 5.15
C GLU A 44 -2.44 7.94 3.88
N ALA A 45 -1.36 7.94 3.09
CA ALA A 45 -1.25 7.12 1.88
C ALA A 45 -1.16 5.61 2.18
N VAL A 46 -0.51 5.22 3.28
CA VAL A 46 -0.25 3.81 3.65
C VAL A 46 -1.49 2.92 3.59
N PRO A 47 -2.63 3.22 4.25
CA PRO A 47 -3.80 2.33 4.22
C PRO A 47 -4.34 2.10 2.80
N PHE A 48 -4.35 3.14 1.96
CA PHE A 48 -4.81 3.03 0.57
C PHE A 48 -3.86 2.19 -0.28
N LEU A 49 -2.55 2.37 -0.12
CA LEU A 49 -1.55 1.58 -0.84
C LEU A 49 -1.55 0.10 -0.41
N LYS A 50 -1.75 -0.19 0.89
CA LYS A 50 -1.96 -1.56 1.39
C LYS A 50 -3.22 -2.18 0.80
N SER A 51 -4.33 -1.43 0.76
CA SER A 51 -5.56 -1.89 0.13
C SER A 51 -5.34 -2.21 -1.35
N ALA A 52 -4.69 -1.31 -2.08
CA ALA A 52 -4.35 -1.51 -3.50
C ALA A 52 -3.49 -2.77 -3.74
N ILE A 53 -2.49 -3.04 -2.89
CA ILE A 53 -1.70 -4.28 -2.94
C ILE A 53 -2.59 -5.51 -2.74
N SER A 54 -3.52 -5.47 -1.77
CA SER A 54 -4.40 -6.61 -1.47
C SER A 54 -5.30 -7.02 -2.64
N THR A 55 -5.59 -6.10 -3.56
CA THR A 55 -6.38 -6.40 -4.78
C THR A 55 -5.59 -7.21 -5.81
N GLY A 56 -4.26 -7.21 -5.74
CA GLY A 56 -3.36 -7.82 -6.73
C GLY A 56 -3.32 -7.10 -8.09
N LYS A 57 -4.07 -6.01 -8.27
CA LYS A 57 -4.21 -5.31 -9.56
C LYS A 57 -3.18 -4.20 -9.77
N PHE A 58 -2.54 -3.72 -8.70
CA PHE A 58 -1.68 -2.54 -8.73
C PHE A 58 -0.26 -2.85 -8.22
N PRO A 59 0.57 -3.55 -9.00
CA PRO A 59 1.96 -3.84 -8.60
C PRO A 59 2.79 -2.58 -8.27
N LYS A 60 2.48 -1.44 -8.90
CA LYS A 60 3.13 -0.14 -8.61
C LYS A 60 2.91 0.34 -7.17
N ALA A 61 1.88 -0.15 -6.46
CA ALA A 61 1.60 0.22 -5.08
C ALA A 61 2.73 -0.18 -4.12
N TYR A 62 3.49 -1.26 -4.41
CA TYR A 62 4.67 -1.64 -3.63
C TYR A 62 5.74 -0.54 -3.61
N ASN A 63 6.01 0.07 -4.76
CA ASN A 63 6.99 1.16 -4.86
C ASN A 63 6.59 2.35 -3.98
N TYR A 64 5.33 2.80 -4.08
CA TYR A 64 4.86 3.92 -3.28
C TYR A 64 4.81 3.60 -1.78
N LEU A 65 4.41 2.38 -1.40
CA LEU A 65 4.35 2.00 0.01
C LEU A 65 5.75 1.95 0.63
N ALA A 66 6.75 1.42 -0.09
CA ALA A 66 8.14 1.45 0.36
C ALA A 66 8.64 2.88 0.56
N LEU A 67 8.41 3.77 -0.42
CA LEU A 67 8.79 5.18 -0.33
C LEU A 67 8.07 5.93 0.81
N CYS A 68 6.81 5.57 1.11
CA CYS A 68 6.10 6.12 2.28
C CYS A 68 6.84 5.73 3.58
N TYR A 69 7.14 4.45 3.76
CA TYR A 69 7.85 3.98 4.95
C TYR A 69 9.27 4.56 5.05
N GLU A 70 9.99 4.68 3.94
CA GLU A 70 11.30 5.35 3.93
C GLU A 70 11.19 6.81 4.40
N LYS A 71 10.23 7.58 3.88
CA LYS A 71 9.99 8.98 4.30
C LYS A 71 9.60 9.11 5.78
N MET A 72 8.99 8.08 6.36
CA MET A 72 8.66 8.01 7.78
C MET A 72 9.83 7.54 8.65
N GLY A 73 10.98 7.17 8.07
CA GLY A 73 12.11 6.56 8.78
C GLY A 73 11.88 5.10 9.18
N LEU A 74 10.81 4.46 8.69
CA LEU A 74 10.47 3.06 8.91
C LEU A 74 11.23 2.17 7.92
N LEU A 75 12.57 2.17 8.05
CA LEU A 75 13.47 1.59 7.06
C LEU A 75 13.29 0.06 6.93
N LYS A 76 12.99 -0.65 8.03
CA LYS A 76 12.79 -2.10 8.00
C LYS A 76 11.53 -2.47 7.22
N GLU A 77 10.44 -1.76 7.46
CA GLU A 77 9.16 -1.92 6.78
C GLU A 77 9.27 -1.55 5.30
N SER A 78 10.03 -0.50 4.96
CA SER A 78 10.34 -0.14 3.58
C SER A 78 11.08 -1.28 2.85
N LEU A 79 12.14 -1.82 3.46
CA LEU A 79 12.90 -2.92 2.89
C LEU A 79 12.03 -4.17 2.70
N GLU A 80 11.22 -4.51 3.69
CA GLU A 80 10.28 -5.64 3.61
C GLU A 80 9.35 -5.48 2.41
N VAL A 81 8.69 -4.33 2.25
CA VAL A 81 7.79 -4.05 1.12
C VAL A 81 8.52 -4.14 -0.23
N CYS A 82 9.75 -3.62 -0.32
CA CYS A 82 10.56 -3.80 -1.53
C CYS A 82 10.79 -5.30 -1.82
N THR A 83 11.20 -6.08 -0.82
CA THR A 83 11.50 -7.51 -0.98
C THR A 83 10.26 -8.35 -1.32
N GLU A 84 9.09 -7.99 -0.79
CA GLU A 84 7.81 -8.60 -1.15
C GLU A 84 7.46 -8.28 -2.60
N GLY A 85 7.57 -7.01 -3.00
CA GLY A 85 7.31 -6.57 -4.36
C GLY A 85 8.18 -7.29 -5.39
N MET A 86 9.44 -7.60 -5.07
CA MET A 86 10.33 -8.38 -5.95
C MET A 86 9.78 -9.76 -6.34
N LYS A 87 8.87 -10.33 -5.53
CA LYS A 87 8.24 -11.64 -5.75
C LYS A 87 6.94 -11.54 -6.57
N VAL A 88 6.41 -10.34 -6.77
CA VAL A 88 5.10 -10.11 -7.41
C VAL A 88 5.26 -9.88 -8.92
N SER A 89 4.35 -10.45 -9.72
CA SER A 89 4.34 -10.24 -11.16
C SER A 89 3.92 -8.81 -11.51
N GLY A 90 4.57 -8.21 -12.50
CA GLY A 90 4.23 -6.87 -13.00
C GLY A 90 4.80 -5.70 -12.18
N THR A 91 5.52 -5.97 -11.08
CA THR A 91 6.29 -4.92 -10.39
C THR A 91 7.52 -4.54 -11.21
N ASP A 92 7.94 -3.28 -11.14
CA ASP A 92 9.24 -2.86 -11.63
C ASP A 92 10.34 -3.29 -10.65
N LYS A 93 10.94 -4.45 -10.92
CA LYS A 93 11.98 -5.05 -10.07
C LYS A 93 13.24 -4.20 -9.99
N LYS A 94 13.57 -3.44 -11.03
CA LYS A 94 14.76 -2.58 -11.02
C LYS A 94 14.56 -1.41 -10.07
N VAL A 95 13.38 -0.79 -10.11
CA VAL A 95 13.02 0.30 -9.18
C VAL A 95 12.96 -0.21 -7.74
N LEU A 96 12.33 -1.36 -7.50
CA LEU A 96 12.27 -1.93 -6.15
C LEU A 96 13.65 -2.30 -5.60
N ALA A 97 14.53 -2.86 -6.44
CA ALA A 97 15.91 -3.15 -6.06
C ALA A 97 16.69 -1.87 -5.76
N PHE A 98 16.54 -0.82 -6.57
CA PHE A 98 17.18 0.47 -6.32
C PHE A 98 16.73 1.07 -4.99
N ASN A 99 15.42 1.08 -4.70
CA ASN A 99 14.89 1.58 -3.44
C ASN A 99 15.35 0.74 -2.24
N ALA A 100 15.37 -0.59 -2.36
CA ALA A 100 15.93 -1.46 -1.32
C ALA A 100 17.41 -1.14 -1.05
N GLY A 101 18.18 -0.81 -2.09
CA GLY A 101 19.56 -0.34 -1.97
C GLY A 101 19.66 0.97 -1.18
N ASN A 102 18.82 1.96 -1.50
CA ASN A 102 18.77 3.24 -0.77
C ASN A 102 18.41 3.03 0.70
N VAL A 103 17.45 2.15 0.98
CA VAL A 103 17.03 1.82 2.34
C VAL A 103 18.15 1.15 3.12
N CYS A 104 18.82 0.14 2.55
CA CYS A 104 19.97 -0.50 3.18
C CYS A 104 21.11 0.50 3.41
N PHE A 105 21.34 1.42 2.47
CA PHE A 105 22.33 2.48 2.63
C PHE A 105 21.98 3.43 3.79
N ALA A 106 20.70 3.83 3.93
CA ALA A 106 20.22 4.64 5.04
C ALA A 106 20.30 3.90 6.40
N MET A 107 20.27 2.57 6.38
CA MET A 107 20.52 1.71 7.55
C MET A 107 22.01 1.47 7.84
N GLU A 108 22.92 2.07 7.06
CA GLU A 108 24.38 1.83 7.08
C GLU A 108 24.79 0.37 6.78
N ASP A 109 23.88 -0.45 6.22
CA ASP A 109 24.17 -1.79 5.70
C ASP A 109 24.66 -1.70 4.25
N PHE A 110 25.89 -1.22 4.09
CA PHE A 110 26.51 -0.99 2.78
C PHE A 110 26.69 -2.29 1.98
N TYR A 111 26.88 -3.41 2.65
CA TYR A 111 27.03 -4.72 2.00
C TYR A 111 25.72 -5.14 1.33
N SER A 112 24.59 -5.03 2.02
CA SER A 112 23.28 -5.30 1.42
C SER A 112 22.92 -4.25 0.37
N ALA A 113 23.27 -2.98 0.58
CA ALA A 113 23.02 -1.92 -0.40
C ALA A 113 23.69 -2.22 -1.76
N GLU A 114 24.97 -2.61 -1.76
CA GLU A 114 25.70 -3.00 -2.98
C GLU A 114 25.01 -4.16 -3.72
N LYS A 115 24.56 -5.18 -2.98
CA LYS A 115 23.81 -6.31 -3.56
C LYS A 115 22.52 -5.84 -4.23
N TRP A 116 21.77 -4.97 -3.58
CA TRP A 116 20.52 -4.45 -4.11
C TRP A 116 20.72 -3.55 -5.33
N TYR A 117 21.72 -2.66 -5.31
CA TYR A 117 22.05 -1.85 -6.48
C TYR A 117 22.49 -2.71 -7.68
N SER A 118 23.20 -3.81 -7.42
CA SER A 118 23.58 -4.76 -8.47
C SER A 118 22.38 -5.48 -9.11
N LEU A 119 21.22 -5.51 -8.45
CA LEU A 119 19.97 -6.04 -9.00
C LEU A 119 19.16 -4.98 -9.77
N ALA A 120 19.53 -3.70 -9.68
CA ALA A 120 18.81 -2.58 -10.30
C ALA A 120 19.27 -2.24 -11.73
N ILE A 121 20.32 -2.90 -12.25
CA ILE A 121 20.92 -2.66 -13.58
C ILE A 121 20.23 -3.43 -14.71
#